data_AF-A0A917NNA7-F1
#
_entry.id   AF-A0A917NNA7-F1
#
_cell.length_a   1.000
_cell.length_b   1.000
_cell.length_c   1.000
_cell.angle_alpha   90.00
_cell.angle_beta   90.00
_cell.angle_gamma   90.00
#
_symmetry.space_group_name_H-M   'P 1'
#
loop_
_entity.id
_entity.type
_entity.pdbx_description
1 polymer ?
#
loop_
_entity_poly.entity_id
_entity_poly.type
_entity_poly.pdbx_seq_one_letter_code
_entity_poly.pdbx_strand_id
1 'polypeptide(L)'
;MQRRTVVAQFRAASSARPDDEGFQALLAQLTEVSSEFATLWAERDIEDAGQIRTELDHPRAGLPCVESTAMKVPARPGLTIVPHTPLDEANTAAKLEWLATPEGRRGAMYPVAG
;
A
#
# COMPACT_ATOMS: atom_id res chain seq x y z
N MET A 1 5.84 4.20 -10.98
CA MET A 1 6.71 3.86 -9.84
C MET A 1 6.08 2.84 -8.91
N GLN A 2 4.84 3.03 -8.41
CA GLN A 2 4.24 2.17 -7.37
C GLN A 2 4.28 0.64 -7.61
N ARG A 3 3.99 0.15 -8.83
CA ARG A 3 3.82 -1.29 -9.09
C ARG A 3 5.08 -2.13 -8.82
N ARG A 4 6.25 -1.68 -9.30
CA ARG A 4 7.53 -2.40 -9.12
C ARG A 4 7.92 -2.45 -7.65
N THR A 5 7.81 -1.33 -6.95
CA THR A 5 8.01 -1.22 -5.50
C THR A 5 7.10 -2.16 -4.72
N VAL A 6 5.82 -2.27 -5.07
CA VAL A 6 4.89 -3.20 -4.41
C VAL A 6 5.34 -4.67 -4.60
N VAL A 7 5.77 -5.06 -5.80
CA VAL A 7 6.25 -6.43 -6.05
C VAL A 7 7.58 -6.69 -5.32
N ALA A 8 8.50 -5.73 -5.30
CA ALA A 8 9.77 -5.84 -4.60
C ALA A 8 9.61 -5.92 -3.06
N GLN A 9 8.66 -5.15 -2.51
CA GLN A 9 8.30 -5.22 -1.09
C GLN A 9 7.57 -6.52 -0.73
N PHE A 10 6.70 -7.02 -1.61
CA PHE A 10 6.11 -8.33 -1.45
C PHE A 10 7.18 -9.42 -1.39
N ARG A 11 8.20 -9.36 -2.27
CA ARG A 11 9.35 -10.28 -2.24
C ARG A 11 10.14 -10.18 -0.94
N ALA A 12 10.43 -8.97 -0.46
CA ALA A 12 11.13 -8.77 0.81
C ALA A 12 10.35 -9.44 1.96
N ALA A 13 9.03 -9.20 2.01
CA ALA A 13 8.16 -9.76 3.03
C ALA A 13 8.05 -11.29 2.97
N SER A 14 7.93 -11.87 1.77
CA SER A 14 7.85 -13.33 1.59
C SER A 14 9.19 -14.01 1.89
N SER A 15 10.31 -13.40 1.52
CA SER A 15 11.65 -13.97 1.74
C SER A 15 12.03 -14.00 3.23
N ALA A 16 11.47 -13.09 4.04
CA ALA A 16 11.64 -13.12 5.48
C ALA A 16 10.86 -14.25 6.17
N ARG A 17 9.93 -14.92 5.47
CA ARG A 17 9.09 -16.02 5.97
C ARG A 17 8.93 -17.11 4.90
N PRO A 18 10.01 -17.83 4.54
CA PRO A 18 10.00 -18.75 3.40
C PRO A 18 8.98 -19.90 3.54
N ASP A 19 8.72 -20.33 4.78
CA ASP A 19 7.80 -21.44 5.10
C ASP A 19 6.33 -20.99 5.28
N ASP A 20 6.02 -19.71 5.05
CA ASP A 20 4.67 -19.17 5.18
C ASP A 20 3.82 -19.59 3.95
N GLU A 21 2.96 -20.59 4.14
CA GLU A 21 2.06 -21.10 3.12
C GLU A 21 1.12 -20.04 2.55
N GLY A 22 0.79 -18.99 3.32
CA GLY A 22 -0.03 -17.88 2.87
C GLY A 22 0.66 -17.04 1.81
N PHE A 23 1.94 -16.74 1.99
CA PHE A 23 2.75 -16.08 0.96
C PHE A 23 2.89 -16.94 -0.30
N GLN A 24 3.08 -18.25 -0.16
CA GLN A 24 3.18 -19.15 -1.31
C GLN A 24 1.87 -19.22 -2.11
N ALA A 25 0.73 -19.36 -1.42
CA ALA A 25 -0.58 -19.39 -2.05
C ALA A 25 -0.92 -18.06 -2.75
N LEU A 26 -0.59 -16.93 -2.13
CA LEU A 26 -0.81 -15.61 -2.72
C LEU A 26 0.11 -15.35 -3.91
N LEU A 27 1.38 -15.77 -3.83
CA LEU A 27 2.32 -15.68 -4.95
C LEU A 27 1.80 -16.45 -6.17
N ALA A 28 1.34 -17.68 -5.98
CA ALA A 28 0.77 -18.50 -7.04
C ALA A 28 -0.43 -17.82 -7.70
N GLN A 29 -1.40 -17.35 -6.90
CA GLN A 29 -2.58 -16.64 -7.39
C GLN A 29 -2.21 -15.37 -8.17
N LEU A 30 -1.35 -14.51 -7.60
CA LEU A 30 -0.96 -13.25 -8.26
C LEU A 30 -0.21 -13.49 -9.58
N THR A 31 0.61 -14.53 -9.64
CA THR A 31 1.33 -14.94 -10.86
C THR A 31 0.37 -15.45 -11.93
N GLU A 32 -0.69 -16.17 -11.54
CA GLU A 32 -1.71 -16.69 -12.45
C GLU A 32 -2.61 -15.57 -13.03
N VAL A 33 -3.08 -14.65 -12.17
CA VAL A 33 -4.08 -13.64 -12.57
C VAL A 33 -3.47 -12.37 -13.17
N SER A 34 -2.16 -12.15 -13.03
CA SER A 34 -1.49 -10.93 -13.50
C SER A 34 -0.15 -11.22 -14.20
N SER A 35 -0.17 -11.15 -15.53
CA SER A 35 1.04 -11.27 -16.36
C SER A 35 2.08 -10.17 -16.05
N GLU A 36 1.61 -8.98 -15.67
CA GLU A 36 2.49 -7.90 -15.21
C GLU A 36 3.18 -8.25 -13.90
N PHE A 37 2.45 -8.79 -12.92
CA PHE A 37 3.04 -9.25 -11.66
C PHE A 37 4.08 -10.35 -11.93
N ALA A 38 3.75 -11.33 -12.77
CA ALA A 38 4.67 -12.41 -13.12
C ALA A 38 5.98 -11.88 -13.76
N THR A 39 5.86 -10.87 -14.63
CA THR A 39 7.02 -10.20 -15.25
C THR A 39 7.88 -9.50 -14.22
N LEU A 40 7.29 -8.66 -13.37
CA LEU A 40 8.01 -7.92 -12.32
C LEU A 40 8.60 -8.87 -11.27
N TRP A 41 7.91 -9.97 -10.96
CA TRP A 41 8.42 -10.99 -10.05
C TRP A 41 9.67 -11.66 -10.63
N ALA A 42 9.69 -11.98 -11.92
CA ALA A 42 10.85 -12.60 -12.57
C ALA A 42 12.13 -11.76 -12.53
N GLU A 43 12.01 -10.44 -12.35
CA GLU A 43 13.16 -9.52 -12.23
C GLU A 43 13.87 -9.64 -10.88
N ARG A 44 13.21 -10.22 -9.86
CA ARG A 44 13.76 -10.55 -8.54
C ARG A 44 14.20 -9.35 -7.69
N ASP A 45 13.68 -8.17 -7.96
CA ASP A 45 13.92 -6.99 -7.14
C ASP A 45 13.42 -7.19 -5.70
N ILE A 46 14.18 -6.66 -4.75
CA ILE A 46 13.86 -6.63 -3.32
C ILE A 46 13.97 -5.20 -2.86
N GLU A 47 12.93 -4.73 -2.18
CA GLU A 47 12.87 -3.39 -1.60
C GLU A 47 12.23 -3.51 -0.22
N ASP A 48 12.84 -2.93 0.81
CA ASP A 48 12.21 -2.90 2.13
C ASP A 48 11.01 -1.94 2.12
N ALA A 49 10.02 -2.23 2.95
CA ALA A 49 8.94 -1.28 3.22
C ALA A 49 9.54 -0.08 4.00
N GLY A 50 9.93 0.95 3.27
CA GLY A 50 10.54 2.17 3.80
C GLY A 50 9.57 3.34 3.86
N GLN A 51 10.09 4.52 3.53
CA GLN A 51 9.32 5.74 3.35
C GLN A 51 8.89 5.86 1.88
N ILE A 52 7.59 6.01 1.62
CA ILE A 52 7.02 6.07 0.28
C ILE A 52 6.17 7.32 0.15
N ARG A 53 6.51 8.18 -0.81
CA ARG A 53 5.61 9.23 -1.26
C ARG A 53 4.53 8.62 -2.17
N THR A 54 3.28 8.91 -1.86
CA THR A 54 2.12 8.41 -2.62
C THR A 54 1.19 9.55 -2.97
N GLU A 55 0.86 9.66 -4.25
CA GLU A 55 -0.22 10.49 -4.75
C GLU A 55 -1.44 9.59 -4.93
N LEU A 56 -2.53 9.90 -4.25
CA LEU A 56 -3.73 9.08 -4.25
C LEU A 56 -4.77 9.71 -5.17
N ASP A 57 -5.26 9.00 -6.18
CA ASP A 57 -6.38 9.49 -6.98
C ASP A 57 -7.69 9.26 -6.23
N HIS A 58 -8.10 10.26 -5.43
CA HIS A 58 -9.32 10.19 -4.65
C HIS A 58 -10.48 10.83 -5.43
N PRO A 59 -11.62 10.12 -5.62
CA PRO A 59 -12.73 10.55 -6.50
C PRO A 59 -13.45 11.85 -6.11
N ARG A 60 -13.08 12.48 -5.00
CA ARG A 60 -13.71 13.70 -4.46
C ARG A 60 -12.71 14.69 -3.92
N ALA A 61 -11.68 14.20 -3.24
CA ALA A 61 -10.59 15.02 -2.75
C ALA A 61 -9.50 15.31 -3.80
N GLY A 62 -9.62 14.75 -5.02
CA GLY A 62 -8.61 14.88 -6.07
C GLY A 62 -7.35 14.11 -5.70
N LEU A 63 -6.18 14.73 -5.88
CA LEU A 63 -4.88 14.13 -5.60
C LEU A 63 -4.31 14.60 -4.24
N PRO A 64 -4.62 13.97 -3.09
CA PRO A 64 -3.82 14.15 -1.88
C PRO A 64 -2.45 13.46 -2.03
N CYS A 65 -1.41 14.14 -1.57
CA CYS A 65 -0.02 13.70 -1.56
C CYS A 65 0.39 13.38 -0.13
N VAL A 66 0.70 12.12 0.14
CA VAL A 66 1.10 11.66 1.48
C VAL A 66 2.47 11.00 1.45
N GLU A 67 3.12 11.04 2.60
CA GLU A 67 4.29 10.21 2.89
C GLU A 67 3.88 9.09 3.83
N SER A 68 4.15 7.86 3.42
CA SER A 68 3.85 6.64 4.18
C SER A 68 5.14 6.06 4.76
N THR A 69 5.14 5.68 6.05
CA THR A 69 6.33 5.08 6.68
C THR A 69 6.01 3.74 7.33
N ALA A 70 6.54 2.63 6.84
CA ALA A 70 6.30 1.35 7.50
C ALA A 70 7.16 1.18 8.77
N MET A 71 6.52 1.01 9.92
CA MET A 71 7.17 0.82 11.22
C MET A 71 6.77 -0.54 11.82
N LYS A 72 7.76 -1.40 12.09
CA LYS A 72 7.53 -2.67 12.80
C LYS A 72 7.24 -2.42 14.27
N VAL A 73 6.31 -3.17 14.84
CA VAL A 73 5.99 -3.10 16.27
C VAL A 73 6.80 -4.18 17.01
N PRO A 74 7.85 -3.85 17.79
CA PRO A 74 8.74 -4.85 18.37
C PRO A 74 8.02 -5.84 19.29
N ALA A 75 7.06 -5.35 20.08
CA ALA A 75 6.27 -6.17 20.99
C ALA A 75 5.22 -7.06 20.29
N ARG A 76 4.96 -6.82 18.99
CA ARG A 76 3.99 -7.56 18.18
C ARG A 76 4.54 -7.73 16.75
N PRO A 77 5.46 -8.68 16.51
CA PRO A 77 6.17 -8.82 15.23
C PRO A 77 5.28 -9.05 14.00
N GLY A 78 4.04 -9.50 14.21
CA GLY A 78 3.03 -9.61 13.15
C GLY A 78 2.37 -8.28 12.73
N LEU A 79 2.60 -7.19 13.47
CA LEU A 79 2.00 -5.89 13.21
C LEU A 79 3.01 -4.91 12.60
N THR A 80 2.53 -4.14 11.63
CA THR A 80 3.22 -2.99 11.04
C THR A 80 2.28 -1.79 11.13
N ILE A 81 2.78 -0.66 11.61
CA ILE A 81 2.06 0.62 11.61
C ILE A 81 2.54 1.41 10.39
N VAL A 82 1.61 1.96 9.62
CA VAL A 82 1.91 2.81 8.46
C VAL A 82 1.16 4.14 8.63
N PRO A 83 1.78 5.17 9.25
CA PRO A 83 1.23 6.51 9.25
C PRO A 83 1.33 7.07 7.82
N HIS A 84 0.31 7.81 7.42
CA HIS A 84 0.27 8.56 6.17
C HIS A 84 0.26 10.04 6.52
N THR A 85 1.41 10.68 6.41
CA THR A 85 1.61 12.09 6.75
C THR A 85 1.24 12.95 5.54
N PRO A 86 0.35 13.96 5.66
CA PRO A 86 0.09 14.89 4.56
C PRO A 86 1.37 15.65 4.23
N LEU A 87 1.69 15.72 2.94
CA LEU A 87 2.71 16.65 2.46
C LEU A 87 2.07 18.03 2.23
N ASP A 88 2.90 19.08 2.25
CA ASP A 88 2.45 20.47 2.06
C ASP A 88 1.86 20.72 0.67
N GLU A 89 2.12 19.82 -0.30
CA GLU A 89 1.59 19.98 -1.66
C GLU A 89 0.08 19.70 -1.74
N ALA A 90 -0.51 20.23 -2.81
CA ALA A 90 -1.87 19.94 -3.24
C ALA A 90 -2.95 20.17 -2.15
N ASN A 91 -2.68 21.00 -1.14
CA ASN A 91 -3.58 21.24 -0.01
C ASN A 91 -3.99 19.92 0.71
N THR A 92 -3.04 18.99 0.84
CA THR A 92 -3.33 17.62 1.28
C THR A 92 -3.89 17.56 2.70
N ALA A 93 -3.34 18.35 3.64
CA ALA A 93 -3.85 18.39 5.01
C ALA A 93 -5.36 18.71 5.04
N ALA A 94 -5.80 19.79 4.39
CA ALA A 94 -7.20 20.18 4.34
C ALA A 94 -8.08 19.13 3.64
N LYS A 95 -7.56 18.48 2.60
CA LYS A 95 -8.26 17.37 1.93
C LYS A 95 -8.50 16.19 2.87
N LEU A 96 -7.47 15.79 3.64
CA LEU A 96 -7.58 14.71 4.62
C LEU A 96 -8.51 15.08 5.77
N GLU A 97 -8.45 16.32 6.25
CA GLU A 97 -9.38 16.85 7.26
C GLU A 97 -10.83 16.80 6.78
N TRP A 98 -11.09 17.23 5.54
CA TRP A 98 -12.42 17.15 4.95
C TRP A 98 -12.89 15.69 4.83
N LEU A 99 -12.04 14.76 4.40
CA LEU A 99 -12.36 13.32 4.34
C LEU A 99 -12.69 12.73 5.71
N ALA A 100 -12.13 13.27 6.79
CA ALA A 100 -12.43 12.84 8.14
C ALA A 100 -13.82 13.28 8.64
N THR A 101 -14.48 14.25 7.98
CA THR A 101 -15.83 14.70 8.33
C THR A 101 -16.92 13.69 7.94
N PRO A 102 -18.14 13.75 8.52
CA PRO A 102 -19.25 12.89 8.10
C PRO A 102 -19.60 12.98 6.61
N GLU A 103 -19.47 14.17 6.02
CA GLU A 103 -19.71 14.40 4.59
C GLU A 103 -18.59 13.81 3.71
N GLY A 104 -17.34 13.95 4.16
CA GLY A 104 -16.15 13.34 3.58
C GLY A 104 -16.14 11.80 3.64
N ARG A 105 -16.81 11.20 4.62
CA ARG A 105 -16.96 9.73 4.72
C ARG A 105 -18.07 9.18 3.83
N ARG A 106 -19.24 9.83 3.82
CA ARG A 106 -20.45 9.33 3.13
C ARG A 106 -20.30 9.14 1.62
N GLY A 107 -19.53 9.99 0.94
CA GLY A 107 -19.29 9.81 -0.50
C GLY A 107 -17.90 9.28 -0.85
N ALA A 108 -17.12 8.82 0.14
CA ALA A 108 -15.87 8.10 -0.09
C ALA A 108 -16.02 6.58 0.10
N MET A 109 -17.15 6.11 0.64
CA MET A 109 -17.49 4.69 0.66
C MET A 109 -17.83 4.23 -0.76
N TYR A 110 -16.98 3.40 -1.34
CA TYR A 110 -17.40 2.48 -2.40
C TYR A 110 -18.43 1.51 -1.80
N PRO A 111 -19.53 1.18 -2.50
CA PRO A 111 -20.29 0.00 -2.14
C PRO A 111 -19.37 -1.20 -2.27
N VAL A 112 -19.01 -1.81 -1.14
CA VAL A 112 -18.46 -3.17 -1.14
C VAL A 112 -19.62 -4.07 -1.58
N ALA A 113 -19.48 -4.71 -2.74
CA ALA A 113 -20.44 -5.72 -3.17
C ALA A 113 -20.52 -6.78 -2.07
N GLY A 114 -21.71 -6.97 -1.52
CA GLY A 114 -22.04 -8.04 -0.59
C GLY A 114 -22.34 -9.35 -1.30
#